data_AF-A0A2S9JNK1-F1
#
_entry.id   AF-A0A2S9JNK1-F1
#
_cell.length_a   1.000
_cell.length_b   1.000
_cell.length_c   1.000
_cell.angle_alpha   90.00
_cell.angle_beta   90.00
_cell.angle_gamma   90.00
#
_symmetry.space_group_name_H-M   'P 1'
#
loop_
_entity.id
_entity.type
_entity.pdbx_description
1 polymer ?
#
loop_
_entity_poly.entity_id
_entity_poly.type
_entity_poly.pdbx_seq_one_letter_code
_entity_poly.pdbx_strand_id
1 'polypeptide(L)'
;MMDTISVIIETPAGSAQKYTYDPVNGRMKLKKILPAGMAFPFDFGFFPGTKGDDGDPLDVLIISEFSTFPGCSMECRIIGALVIHQSESANSNKMIRNDRFIAVPVASLVYQKANKLMDLPKELRTQLEAFFTNYIEQEGKRLTVEKRISAKEAWKLIHRFQDRLDKTLLFEIFLPLRDNKNSAFPQHYFDDLRQLLVRKFGGVTVYQRSPVAGIWDNPETGHEQDELMIYEVMSSTGDEIFWKQLKADLANQFKQDELLIRSSRLNII
;
A
#
# COMPACT_ATOMS: atom_id res chain seq x y z
N MET A 1 1.18 20.01 -14.22
CA MET A 1 1.78 18.66 -14.31
C MET A 1 0.65 17.67 -14.51
N MET A 2 0.85 16.64 -15.31
CA MET A 2 -0.08 15.50 -15.32
C MET A 2 0.30 14.59 -14.16
N ASP A 3 -0.67 14.21 -13.34
CA ASP A 3 -0.43 13.31 -12.20
C ASP A 3 0.03 11.93 -12.71
N THR A 4 1.04 11.37 -12.06
CA THR A 4 1.58 10.03 -12.33
C THR A 4 1.37 9.13 -11.13
N ILE A 5 1.41 7.82 -11.36
CA ILE A 5 1.33 6.80 -10.32
C ILE A 5 2.32 5.67 -10.62
N SER A 6 2.96 5.17 -9.57
CA SER A 6 3.78 3.97 -9.63
C SER A 6 2.90 2.74 -9.86
N VAL A 7 3.34 1.87 -10.76
CA VAL A 7 2.73 0.58 -11.07
C VAL A 7 3.77 -0.51 -10.89
N ILE A 8 3.36 -1.65 -10.32
CA ILE A 8 4.17 -2.87 -10.29
C ILE A 8 3.61 -3.85 -11.32
N ILE A 9 4.45 -4.26 -12.27
CA ILE A 9 4.06 -5.22 -13.30
C ILE A 9 4.05 -6.62 -12.72
N GLU A 10 2.93 -7.32 -12.87
CA GLU A 10 2.83 -8.75 -12.57
C GLU A 10 3.13 -9.56 -13.82
N THR A 11 2.36 -9.35 -14.89
CA THR A 11 2.44 -10.16 -16.11
C THR A 11 2.86 -9.30 -17.30
N PRO A 12 4.05 -9.51 -17.88
CA PRO A 12 4.52 -8.74 -19.04
C PRO A 12 3.72 -9.00 -20.31
N ALA A 13 3.75 -8.02 -21.22
CA ALA A 13 3.21 -8.14 -22.57
C ALA A 13 3.82 -9.34 -23.30
N GLY A 14 2.97 -10.11 -23.99
CA GLY A 14 3.33 -11.34 -24.69
C GLY A 14 3.37 -12.60 -23.81
N SER A 15 3.21 -12.46 -22.49
CA SER A 15 3.25 -13.62 -21.59
C SER A 15 1.94 -14.41 -21.59
N ALA A 16 2.05 -15.74 -21.70
CA ALA A 16 0.96 -16.68 -21.40
C ALA A 16 1.01 -17.15 -19.92
N GLN A 17 2.12 -16.90 -19.23
CA GLN A 17 2.28 -17.13 -17.80
C GLN A 17 1.65 -15.95 -17.05
N LYS A 18 0.54 -16.18 -16.35
CA LYS A 18 -0.03 -15.18 -15.46
C LYS A 18 0.70 -15.23 -14.12
N TYR A 19 1.49 -14.21 -13.85
CA TYR A 19 2.07 -14.00 -12.54
C TYR A 19 1.14 -13.15 -11.67
N THR A 20 1.37 -13.21 -10.36
CA THR A 20 0.71 -12.35 -9.38
C THR A 20 1.67 -12.06 -8.23
N TYR A 21 1.51 -10.94 -7.56
CA TYR A 21 2.23 -10.64 -6.34
C TYR A 21 1.61 -11.39 -5.16
N ASP A 22 2.42 -12.13 -4.41
CA ASP A 22 2.04 -12.75 -3.15
C ASP A 22 2.43 -11.82 -1.99
N PRO A 23 1.48 -11.07 -1.40
CA PRO A 23 1.78 -10.11 -0.35
C PRO A 23 2.21 -10.77 0.97
N VAL A 24 1.90 -12.06 1.17
CA VAL A 24 2.31 -12.79 2.39
C VAL A 24 3.80 -13.11 2.36
N ASN A 25 4.33 -13.36 1.16
CA ASN A 25 5.69 -13.86 0.96
C ASN A 25 6.61 -12.85 0.24
N GLY A 26 6.12 -11.64 -0.01
CA GLY A 26 6.89 -10.55 -0.64
C GLY A 26 7.41 -10.85 -2.05
N ARG A 27 6.79 -11.76 -2.81
CA ARG A 27 7.37 -12.28 -4.06
C ARG A 27 6.37 -12.43 -5.21
N MET A 28 6.88 -12.38 -6.44
CA MET A 28 6.10 -12.75 -7.61
C MET A 28 5.91 -14.26 -7.68
N LYS A 29 4.69 -14.68 -7.97
CA LYS A 29 4.26 -16.07 -8.04
C LYS A 29 3.61 -16.36 -9.38
N LEU A 30 4.00 -17.44 -10.03
CA LEU A 30 3.25 -17.96 -11.17
C LEU A 30 1.89 -18.47 -10.69
N LYS A 31 0.80 -17.77 -11.06
CA LYS A 31 -0.56 -18.09 -10.64
C LYS A 31 -1.19 -19.16 -11.53
N LYS A 32 -1.03 -19.04 -12.85
CA LYS A 32 -1.55 -20.00 -13.83
C LYS A 32 -0.92 -19.80 -15.21
N ILE A 33 -1.15 -20.76 -16.10
CA ILE A 33 -0.89 -20.66 -17.55
C ILE A 33 -2.22 -20.38 -18.25
N LEU A 34 -2.22 -19.44 -19.20
CA LEU A 34 -3.39 -19.16 -20.04
C LEU A 34 -3.65 -20.29 -21.05
N PRO A 35 -4.89 -20.42 -21.58
CA PRO A 35 -5.17 -21.33 -22.67
C PRO A 35 -4.25 -21.14 -23.88
N ALA A 36 -4.03 -22.21 -24.64
CA ALA A 36 -3.17 -22.18 -25.82
C ALA A 36 -3.57 -21.07 -26.81
N GLY A 37 -2.57 -20.31 -27.29
CA GLY A 37 -2.77 -19.18 -28.20
C GLY A 37 -3.12 -17.86 -27.52
N MET A 38 -3.31 -17.83 -26.20
CA MET A 38 -3.66 -16.64 -25.45
C MET A 38 -2.44 -16.07 -24.71
N ALA A 39 -2.26 -14.76 -24.78
CA ALA A 39 -1.22 -14.01 -24.08
C ALA A 39 -1.74 -12.63 -23.70
N PHE A 40 -1.13 -12.01 -22.69
CA PHE A 40 -1.43 -10.60 -22.37
C PHE A 40 -0.93 -9.69 -23.49
N PRO A 41 -1.78 -8.81 -24.06
CA PRO A 41 -1.36 -7.94 -25.18
C PRO A 41 -0.43 -6.81 -24.74
N PHE A 42 -0.46 -6.47 -23.45
CA PHE A 42 0.28 -5.39 -22.83
C PHE A 42 0.69 -5.79 -21.42
N ASP A 43 1.63 -5.05 -20.82
CA ASP A 43 2.01 -5.25 -19.42
C ASP A 43 0.78 -5.07 -18.52
N PHE A 44 0.59 -6.02 -17.61
CA PHE A 44 -0.50 -6.04 -16.65
C PHE A 44 0.05 -6.06 -15.24
N GLY A 45 -0.49 -5.23 -14.37
CA GLY A 45 -0.02 -5.08 -13.02
C GLY A 45 -1.06 -4.43 -12.13
N PHE A 46 -0.59 -3.82 -11.04
CA PHE A 46 -1.46 -3.19 -10.06
C PHE A 46 -0.88 -1.88 -9.52
N PHE A 47 -1.74 -1.07 -8.90
CA PHE A 47 -1.33 0.11 -8.15
C PHE A 47 -0.98 -0.26 -6.70
N PRO A 48 0.30 -0.14 -6.28
CA PRO A 48 0.64 -0.26 -4.88
C PRO A 48 -0.15 0.74 -4.03
N GLY A 49 -0.49 0.33 -2.81
CA GLY A 49 -1.21 1.24 -1.92
C GLY A 49 -2.70 1.36 -2.23
N THR A 50 -3.30 0.42 -2.96
CA THR A 50 -4.75 0.35 -3.18
C THR A 50 -5.33 -0.97 -2.65
N LYS A 51 -6.62 -0.97 -2.27
CA LYS A 51 -7.36 -2.18 -1.93
C LYS A 51 -8.76 -2.14 -2.52
N GLY A 52 -8.98 -2.92 -3.57
CA GLY A 52 -10.23 -3.06 -4.29
C GLY A 52 -11.36 -3.67 -3.46
N ASP A 53 -12.57 -3.73 -4.04
CA ASP A 53 -13.74 -4.35 -3.41
C ASP A 53 -13.59 -5.87 -3.25
N ASP A 54 -12.74 -6.51 -4.05
CA ASP A 54 -12.39 -7.94 -3.94
C ASP A 54 -11.21 -8.21 -2.99
N GLY A 55 -10.64 -7.17 -2.40
CA GLY A 55 -9.53 -7.26 -1.45
C GLY A 55 -8.14 -7.22 -2.09
N ASP A 56 -8.04 -7.37 -3.40
CA ASP A 56 -6.78 -7.27 -4.15
C ASP A 56 -6.49 -5.79 -4.51
N PRO A 57 -5.24 -5.41 -4.77
CA PRO A 57 -4.92 -4.10 -5.34
C PRO A 57 -5.63 -3.87 -6.67
N LEU A 58 -5.85 -2.60 -7.02
CA LEU A 58 -6.50 -2.24 -8.27
C LEU A 58 -5.64 -2.59 -9.49
N ASP A 59 -6.25 -3.29 -10.44
CA ASP A 59 -5.62 -3.81 -11.66
C ASP A 59 -5.46 -2.74 -12.75
N VAL A 60 -4.30 -2.74 -13.43
CA VAL A 60 -3.98 -1.80 -14.51
C VAL A 60 -3.27 -2.48 -15.68
N LEU A 61 -3.66 -2.09 -16.89
CA LEU A 61 -3.02 -2.46 -18.14
C LEU A 61 -2.21 -1.27 -18.69
N ILE A 62 -0.96 -1.52 -19.08
CA ILE A 62 0.01 -0.49 -19.49
C ILE A 62 0.27 -0.57 -20.98
N ILE A 63 -0.28 0.39 -21.73
CA ILE A 63 -0.08 0.48 -23.17
C ILE A 63 1.29 1.11 -23.44
N SER A 64 2.17 0.35 -24.08
CA SER A 64 3.51 0.80 -24.46
C SER A 64 4.02 0.06 -25.69
N GLU A 65 5.13 0.56 -26.24
CA GLU A 65 5.85 -0.01 -27.38
C GLU A 65 6.85 -1.11 -27.00
N PHE A 66 6.90 -1.51 -25.72
CA PHE A 66 7.83 -2.49 -25.18
C PHE A 66 7.14 -3.46 -24.22
N SER A 67 7.85 -4.50 -23.81
CA SER A 67 7.47 -5.42 -22.75
C SER A 67 8.50 -5.31 -21.62
N THR A 68 8.08 -5.54 -20.38
CA THR A 68 8.98 -5.52 -19.22
C THR A 68 9.16 -6.90 -18.59
N PHE A 69 9.20 -6.97 -17.26
CA PHE A 69 9.45 -8.18 -16.49
C PHE A 69 8.63 -8.16 -15.19
N PRO A 70 8.26 -9.32 -14.62
CA PRO A 70 7.53 -9.38 -13.36
C PRO A 70 8.30 -8.69 -12.23
N GLY A 71 7.64 -7.81 -11.48
CA GLY A 71 8.25 -6.99 -10.42
C GLY A 71 8.83 -5.66 -10.89
N CYS A 72 8.81 -5.37 -12.20
CA CYS A 72 9.21 -4.05 -12.70
C CYS A 72 8.30 -2.96 -12.11
N SER A 73 8.91 -1.93 -11.52
CA SER A 73 8.22 -0.71 -11.08
C SER A 73 8.39 0.38 -12.14
N MET A 74 7.30 1.03 -12.50
CA MET A 74 7.32 2.14 -13.47
C MET A 74 6.31 3.24 -13.12
N GLU A 75 6.66 4.47 -13.48
CA GLU A 75 5.77 5.63 -13.38
C GLU A 75 4.87 5.72 -14.61
N CYS A 76 3.57 5.82 -14.37
CA CYS A 76 2.54 5.77 -15.40
C CYS A 76 1.56 6.93 -15.30
N ARG A 77 1.04 7.35 -16.47
CA ARG A 77 -0.06 8.32 -16.59
C ARG A 77 -1.36 7.58 -16.87
N ILE A 78 -2.37 7.78 -16.02
CA ILE A 78 -3.70 7.19 -16.23
C ILE A 78 -4.39 7.89 -17.39
N ILE A 79 -4.89 7.10 -18.35
CA ILE A 79 -5.64 7.62 -19.51
C ILE A 79 -7.13 7.25 -19.47
N GLY A 80 -7.53 6.36 -18.56
CA GLY A 80 -8.92 6.04 -18.27
C GLY A 80 -9.06 4.65 -17.64
N ALA A 81 -10.28 4.12 -17.64
CA ALA A 81 -10.53 2.76 -17.19
C ALA A 81 -11.80 2.19 -17.86
N LEU A 82 -11.95 0.86 -17.79
CA LEU A 82 -13.18 0.15 -18.06
C LEU A 82 -13.86 -0.15 -16.72
N VAL A 83 -15.10 0.31 -16.55
CA VAL A 83 -15.93 -0.10 -15.42
C VAL A 83 -16.54 -1.44 -15.78
N ILE A 84 -16.13 -2.49 -15.08
CA ILE A 84 -16.56 -3.85 -15.37
C ILE A 84 -17.15 -4.53 -14.13
N HIS A 85 -18.14 -5.36 -14.38
CA HIS A 85 -18.73 -6.26 -13.39
C HIS A 85 -18.44 -7.68 -13.83
N GLN A 86 -17.90 -8.50 -12.94
CA GLN A 86 -17.63 -9.91 -13.20
C GLN A 86 -18.31 -10.80 -12.15
N SER A 87 -18.65 -12.04 -12.51
CA SER A 87 -19.19 -12.98 -11.53
C SER A 87 -18.13 -13.37 -10.50
N GLU A 88 -18.53 -13.47 -9.23
CA GLU A 88 -17.62 -13.82 -8.12
C GLU A 88 -16.95 -15.19 -8.35
N SER A 89 -17.71 -16.14 -8.90
CA SER A 89 -17.24 -17.45 -9.35
C SER A 89 -17.99 -17.89 -10.61
N ALA A 90 -17.57 -18.99 -11.22
CA ALA A 90 -18.16 -19.49 -12.46
C ALA A 90 -19.67 -19.76 -12.35
N ASN A 91 -20.12 -20.24 -11.20
CA ASN A 91 -21.52 -20.59 -10.94
C ASN A 91 -22.27 -19.54 -10.09
N SER A 92 -21.67 -18.37 -9.85
CA SER A 92 -22.30 -17.33 -9.04
C SER A 92 -23.15 -16.39 -9.90
N ASN A 93 -24.32 -16.01 -9.36
CA ASN A 93 -25.13 -14.91 -9.88
C ASN A 93 -24.76 -13.56 -9.26
N LYS A 94 -23.89 -13.56 -8.24
CA LYS A 94 -23.38 -12.34 -7.62
C LYS A 94 -22.30 -11.74 -8.52
N MET A 95 -22.53 -10.51 -8.95
CA MET A 95 -21.56 -9.72 -9.71
C MET A 95 -20.78 -8.84 -8.75
N ILE A 96 -19.46 -8.80 -8.92
CA ILE A 96 -18.55 -7.91 -8.22
C ILE A 96 -17.93 -6.92 -9.21
N ARG A 97 -17.74 -5.68 -8.78
CA ARG A 97 -17.06 -4.67 -9.58
C ARG A 97 -15.56 -4.90 -9.51
N ASN A 98 -14.88 -4.94 -10.66
CA ASN A 98 -13.42 -5.08 -10.73
C ASN A 98 -12.86 -4.28 -11.90
N ASP A 99 -12.86 -2.95 -11.79
CA ASP A 99 -12.49 -2.05 -12.87
C ASP A 99 -11.09 -2.34 -13.45
N ARG A 100 -10.93 -2.15 -14.77
CA ARG A 100 -9.65 -2.31 -15.47
C ARG A 100 -9.09 -0.95 -15.82
N PHE A 101 -8.09 -0.50 -15.07
CA PHE A 101 -7.43 0.78 -15.35
C PHE A 101 -6.51 0.66 -16.56
N ILE A 102 -6.36 1.75 -17.30
CA ILE A 102 -5.51 1.82 -18.48
C ILE A 102 -4.59 3.01 -18.35
N ALA A 103 -3.30 2.76 -18.47
CA ALA A 103 -2.26 3.77 -18.33
C ALA A 103 -1.21 3.63 -19.44
N VAL A 104 -0.37 4.67 -19.56
CA VAL A 104 0.80 4.69 -20.43
C VAL A 104 2.03 5.06 -19.60
N PRO A 105 3.20 4.47 -19.83
CA PRO A 105 4.38 4.79 -19.03
C PRO A 105 4.88 6.18 -19.39
N VAL A 106 5.39 6.92 -18.41
CA VAL A 106 6.00 8.25 -18.62
C VAL A 106 7.18 8.16 -19.59
N ALA A 107 7.89 7.03 -19.57
CA ALA A 107 9.03 6.76 -20.45
C ALA A 107 8.66 6.39 -21.89
N SER A 108 7.37 6.18 -22.21
CA SER A 108 6.97 5.84 -23.59
C SER A 108 7.31 6.99 -24.53
N LEU A 109 7.98 6.70 -25.64
CA LEU A 109 8.25 7.65 -26.70
C LEU A 109 7.10 7.69 -27.71
N VAL A 110 6.43 6.56 -27.93
CA VAL A 110 5.31 6.43 -28.88
C VAL A 110 4.02 7.04 -28.33
N TYR A 111 3.74 6.85 -27.05
CA TYR A 111 2.46 7.24 -26.41
C TYR A 111 2.55 8.52 -25.57
N GLN A 112 3.59 9.34 -25.76
CA GLN A 112 3.78 10.62 -25.02
C GLN A 112 2.56 11.53 -25.05
N LYS A 113 1.83 11.56 -26.18
CA LYS A 113 0.69 12.45 -26.39
C LYS A 113 -0.66 11.82 -26.02
N ALA A 114 -0.70 10.54 -25.66
CA ALA A 114 -1.92 9.89 -25.22
C ALA A 114 -2.24 10.30 -23.78
N ASN A 115 -3.37 10.98 -23.58
CA ASN A 115 -3.82 11.53 -22.30
C ASN A 115 -5.21 11.04 -21.89
N LYS A 116 -5.97 10.50 -22.84
CA LYS A 116 -7.28 9.90 -22.64
C LYS A 116 -7.42 8.66 -23.53
N LEU A 117 -8.30 7.74 -23.16
CA LEU A 117 -8.59 6.54 -23.96
C LEU A 117 -8.88 6.87 -25.44
N MET A 118 -9.59 7.96 -25.70
CA MET A 118 -9.96 8.37 -27.05
C MET A 118 -8.78 8.77 -27.94
N ASP A 119 -7.60 9.00 -27.36
CA ASP A 119 -6.37 9.26 -28.13
C ASP A 119 -5.79 7.96 -28.73
N LEU A 120 -6.29 6.80 -28.28
CA LEU A 120 -5.94 5.50 -28.84
C LEU A 120 -6.82 5.17 -30.06
N PRO A 121 -6.28 4.43 -31.05
CA PRO A 121 -7.06 3.89 -32.15
C PRO A 121 -8.31 3.17 -31.67
N LYS A 122 -9.41 3.31 -32.41
CA LYS A 122 -10.71 2.70 -32.04
C LYS A 122 -10.60 1.19 -31.98
N GLU A 123 -9.86 0.62 -32.92
CA GLU A 123 -9.61 -0.81 -33.09
C GLU A 123 -8.89 -1.36 -31.86
N LEU A 124 -7.86 -0.65 -31.39
CA LEU A 124 -7.13 -1.00 -30.18
C LEU A 124 -8.07 -1.02 -28.96
N ARG A 125 -8.88 0.03 -28.78
CA ARG A 125 -9.84 0.09 -27.67
C ARG A 125 -10.85 -1.06 -27.68
N THR A 126 -11.36 -1.43 -28.86
CA THR A 126 -12.26 -2.57 -29.02
C THR A 126 -11.56 -3.90 -28.72
N GLN A 127 -10.32 -4.07 -29.15
CA GLN A 127 -9.53 -5.28 -28.87
C GLN A 127 -9.21 -5.43 -27.37
N LEU A 128 -8.95 -4.34 -26.66
CA LEU A 128 -8.73 -4.36 -25.21
C LEU A 128 -9.96 -4.88 -24.44
N GLU A 129 -11.16 -4.42 -24.81
CA GLU A 129 -12.41 -4.93 -24.22
C GLU A 129 -12.61 -6.41 -24.53
N ALA A 130 -12.42 -6.80 -25.79
CA ALA A 130 -12.53 -8.20 -26.20
C ALA A 130 -11.55 -9.11 -25.46
N PHE A 131 -10.32 -8.64 -25.22
CA PHE A 131 -9.32 -9.37 -24.45
C PHE A 131 -9.81 -9.66 -23.02
N PHE A 132 -10.30 -8.65 -22.29
CA PHE A 132 -10.78 -8.85 -20.92
C PHE A 132 -12.04 -9.74 -20.86
N THR A 133 -12.98 -9.57 -21.80
CA THR A 133 -14.15 -10.43 -21.90
C THR A 133 -13.72 -11.89 -22.10
N ASN A 134 -12.93 -12.16 -23.14
CA ASN A 134 -12.46 -13.51 -23.44
C ASN A 134 -11.65 -14.10 -22.28
N TYR A 135 -10.80 -13.30 -21.63
CA TYR A 135 -9.97 -13.76 -20.52
C TYR A 135 -10.81 -14.24 -19.33
N ILE A 136 -11.85 -13.49 -18.96
CA ILE A 136 -12.73 -13.84 -17.83
C ILE A 136 -13.70 -14.98 -18.20
N GLU A 137 -14.19 -15.02 -19.43
CA GLU A 137 -15.02 -16.12 -19.92
C GLU A 137 -14.26 -17.46 -19.93
N GLN A 138 -12.98 -17.45 -20.28
CA GLN A 138 -12.13 -18.64 -20.18
C GLN A 138 -11.85 -19.08 -18.72
N GLU A 139 -12.08 -18.22 -17.73
CA GLU A 139 -12.13 -18.62 -16.31
C GLU A 139 -13.50 -19.21 -15.91
N GLY A 140 -14.42 -19.38 -16.85
CA GLY A 140 -15.80 -19.81 -16.61
C GLY A 140 -16.67 -18.74 -15.97
N LYS A 141 -16.17 -17.50 -15.84
CA LYS A 141 -16.89 -16.38 -15.24
C LYS A 141 -17.58 -15.54 -16.32
N ARG A 142 -18.53 -14.71 -15.90
CA ARG A 142 -19.19 -13.74 -16.79
C ARG A 142 -18.62 -12.36 -16.56
N LEU A 143 -18.41 -11.59 -17.61
CA LEU A 143 -17.98 -10.20 -17.55
C LEU A 143 -18.93 -9.30 -18.34
N THR A 144 -19.29 -8.17 -17.75
CA THR A 144 -20.04 -7.10 -18.43
C THR A 144 -19.25 -5.81 -18.33
N VAL A 145 -18.96 -5.19 -19.47
CA VAL A 145 -18.42 -3.83 -19.54
C VAL A 145 -19.57 -2.84 -19.44
N GLU A 146 -19.64 -2.08 -18.34
CA GLU A 146 -20.69 -1.08 -18.14
C GLU A 146 -20.40 0.17 -18.99
N LYS A 147 -19.19 0.71 -18.87
CA LYS A 147 -18.76 1.93 -19.56
C LYS A 147 -17.26 2.13 -19.52
N ARG A 148 -16.78 3.01 -20.40
CA ARG A 148 -15.44 3.61 -20.34
C ARG A 148 -15.52 4.89 -19.51
N ILE A 149 -14.54 5.11 -18.64
CA ILE A 149 -14.44 6.35 -17.85
C ILE A 149 -13.17 7.12 -18.20
N SER A 150 -13.23 8.43 -17.99
CA SER A 150 -12.12 9.35 -18.24
C SER A 150 -10.97 9.15 -17.24
N ALA A 151 -9.78 9.65 -17.58
CA ALA A 151 -8.64 9.70 -16.67
C ALA A 151 -8.97 10.38 -15.33
N LYS A 152 -9.75 11.46 -15.35
CA LYS A 152 -10.18 12.19 -14.16
C LYS A 152 -11.06 11.33 -13.24
N GLU A 153 -12.00 10.59 -13.81
CA GLU A 153 -12.86 9.69 -13.04
C GLU A 153 -12.08 8.49 -12.50
N ALA A 154 -11.16 7.94 -13.30
CA ALA A 154 -10.27 6.86 -12.89
C ALA A 154 -9.43 7.29 -11.68
N TRP A 155 -8.84 8.48 -11.70
CA TRP A 155 -8.12 9.03 -10.55
C TRP A 155 -8.97 9.14 -9.29
N LYS A 156 -10.23 9.58 -9.40
CA LYS A 156 -11.15 9.62 -8.24
C LYS A 156 -11.36 8.24 -7.63
N LEU A 157 -11.45 7.20 -8.46
CA LEU A 157 -11.58 5.83 -7.98
C LEU A 157 -10.30 5.35 -7.30
N ILE A 158 -9.13 5.57 -7.92
CA ILE A 158 -7.84 5.19 -7.33
C ILE A 158 -7.72 5.78 -5.91
N HIS A 159 -7.90 7.09 -5.75
CA HIS A 159 -7.83 7.74 -4.44
C HIS A 159 -8.81 7.13 -3.43
N ARG A 160 -10.06 6.87 -3.84
CA ARG A 160 -11.06 6.21 -2.99
C ARG A 160 -10.57 4.86 -2.46
N PHE A 161 -9.88 4.07 -3.29
CA PHE A 161 -9.36 2.76 -2.90
C PHE A 161 -8.00 2.82 -2.18
N GLN A 162 -7.26 3.93 -2.29
CA GLN A 162 -6.08 4.20 -1.44
C GLN A 162 -6.49 4.59 -0.02
N ASP A 163 -7.58 5.35 0.14
CA ASP A 163 -8.12 5.74 1.44
C ASP A 163 -8.66 4.57 2.26
N ARG A 164 -9.00 3.46 1.59
CA ARG A 164 -9.52 2.22 2.21
C ARG A 164 -8.46 1.31 2.78
N LEU A 165 -7.18 1.55 2.50
CA LEU A 165 -6.16 0.77 3.18
C LEU A 165 -6.27 1.02 4.67
N ASP A 166 -6.38 -0.06 5.45
CA ASP A 166 -6.07 -0.04 6.88
C ASP A 166 -4.61 0.35 6.99
N LYS A 167 -4.38 1.64 7.12
CA LYS A 167 -3.07 2.22 7.37
C LYS A 167 -2.75 2.00 8.84
N THR A 168 -2.72 0.75 9.27
CA THR A 168 -2.32 0.39 10.63
C THR A 168 -0.81 0.59 10.73
N LEU A 169 -0.43 1.54 11.57
CA LEU A 169 0.94 1.80 11.94
C LEU A 169 1.21 1.14 13.29
N LEU A 170 2.43 0.63 13.44
CA LEU A 170 2.99 0.34 14.75
C LEU A 170 3.60 1.63 15.28
N PHE A 171 3.12 2.08 16.43
CA PHE A 171 3.71 3.17 17.20
C PHE A 171 4.55 2.58 18.33
N GLU A 172 5.76 3.09 18.47
CA GLU A 172 6.70 2.73 19.53
C GLU A 172 7.02 3.99 20.35
N ILE A 173 6.70 3.96 21.64
CA ILE A 173 7.00 5.02 22.61
C ILE A 173 8.21 4.59 23.42
N PHE A 174 9.23 5.44 23.49
CA PHE A 174 10.44 5.19 24.25
C PHE A 174 10.43 6.06 25.51
N LEU A 175 10.34 5.43 26.68
CA LEU A 175 10.32 6.11 27.96
C LEU A 175 11.56 5.79 28.79
N PRO A 176 12.22 6.79 29.37
CA PRO A 176 13.31 6.54 30.31
C PRO A 176 12.77 5.98 31.63
N LEU A 177 13.48 5.01 32.21
CA LEU A 177 13.18 4.53 33.56
C LEU A 177 13.69 5.48 34.64
N ARG A 178 14.66 6.34 34.31
CA ARG A 178 15.38 7.20 35.24
C ARG A 178 15.53 8.61 34.69
N ASP A 179 15.53 9.59 35.57
CA ASP A 179 15.78 10.99 35.22
C ASP A 179 17.28 11.28 34.99
N ASN A 180 17.60 12.51 34.57
CA ASN A 180 18.97 12.95 34.31
C ASN A 180 19.86 12.98 35.58
N LYS A 181 19.28 12.73 36.75
CA LYS A 181 20.00 12.56 38.03
C LYS A 181 20.04 11.10 38.47
N ASN A 182 19.74 10.17 37.55
CA ASN A 182 19.72 8.73 37.75
C ASN A 182 18.66 8.24 38.78
N SER A 183 17.66 9.07 39.09
CA SER A 183 16.55 8.72 39.98
C SER A 183 15.43 8.05 39.20
N ALA A 184 14.90 6.93 39.71
CA ALA A 184 13.82 6.22 39.05
C ALA A 184 12.53 7.06 38.99
N PHE A 185 11.84 7.01 37.85
CA PHE A 185 10.52 7.63 37.74
C PHE A 185 9.46 6.84 38.53
N PRO A 186 8.40 7.50 39.03
CA PRO A 186 7.33 6.82 39.76
C PRO A 186 6.62 5.76 38.91
N GLN A 187 6.38 4.59 39.49
CA GLN A 187 5.75 3.46 38.78
C GLN A 187 4.37 3.81 38.18
N HIS A 188 3.59 4.65 38.87
CA HIS A 188 2.26 5.03 38.41
C HIS A 188 2.27 5.76 37.05
N TYR A 189 3.36 6.45 36.67
CA TYR A 189 3.46 7.09 35.35
C TYR A 189 3.35 6.06 34.22
N PHE A 190 3.98 4.90 34.40
CA PHE A 190 3.98 3.81 33.44
C PHE A 190 2.64 3.07 33.42
N ASP A 191 2.01 2.92 34.59
CA ASP A 191 0.72 2.25 34.74
C ASP A 191 -0.43 3.08 34.14
N ASP A 192 -0.42 4.40 34.36
CA ASP A 192 -1.41 5.33 33.81
C ASP A 192 -1.34 5.37 32.28
N LEU A 193 -0.13 5.42 31.71
CA LEU A 193 0.06 5.35 30.27
C LEU A 193 -0.44 4.01 29.70
N ARG A 194 -0.12 2.89 30.36
CA ARG A 194 -0.60 1.57 29.93
C ARG A 194 -2.13 1.54 29.88
N GLN A 195 -2.79 2.02 30.93
CA GLN A 195 -4.26 2.06 31.00
C GLN A 195 -4.85 2.97 29.92
N LEU A 196 -4.24 4.13 29.66
CA LEU A 196 -4.65 5.04 28.60
C LEU A 196 -4.60 4.34 27.22
N LEU A 197 -3.49 3.68 26.91
CA LEU A 197 -3.28 3.01 25.62
C LEU A 197 -4.21 1.81 25.46
N VAL A 198 -4.40 0.98 26.49
CA VAL A 198 -5.36 -0.13 26.47
C VAL A 198 -6.79 0.37 26.26
N ARG A 199 -7.19 1.42 26.98
CA ARG A 199 -8.55 1.98 26.86
C ARG A 199 -8.82 2.54 25.46
N LYS A 200 -7.83 3.17 24.82
CA LYS A 200 -8.00 3.79 23.51
C LYS A 200 -7.86 2.79 22.35
N PHE A 201 -6.95 1.83 22.45
CA PHE A 201 -6.57 0.96 21.33
C PHE A 201 -6.90 -0.53 21.53
N GLY A 202 -7.41 -0.92 22.70
CA GLY A 202 -7.81 -2.30 23.00
C GLY A 202 -6.65 -3.25 23.32
N GLY A 203 -5.39 -2.81 23.19
CA GLY A 203 -4.21 -3.60 23.52
C GLY A 203 -2.90 -2.81 23.42
N VAL A 204 -1.91 -3.21 24.22
CA VAL A 204 -0.54 -2.65 24.20
C VAL A 204 0.45 -3.74 24.61
N THR A 205 1.56 -3.83 23.89
CA THR A 205 2.71 -4.65 24.32
C THR A 205 3.72 -3.75 25.00
N VAL A 206 4.22 -4.16 26.17
CA VAL A 206 5.21 -3.39 26.93
C VAL A 206 6.37 -4.30 27.27
N TYR A 207 7.59 -3.86 26.98
CA TYR A 207 8.79 -4.55 27.41
C TYR A 207 9.90 -3.57 27.73
N GLN A 208 10.82 -4.02 28.59
CA GLN A 208 12.01 -3.26 28.98
C GLN A 208 13.17 -3.63 28.04
N ARG A 209 13.93 -2.62 27.61
CA ARG A 209 15.17 -2.81 26.86
C ARG A 209 16.33 -2.25 27.68
N SER A 210 17.34 -3.08 27.97
CA SER A 210 18.58 -2.68 28.65
C SER A 210 19.74 -3.60 28.20
N PRO A 211 20.96 -3.09 27.91
CA PRO A 211 21.37 -1.70 27.72
C PRO A 211 21.43 -1.29 26.24
N VAL A 212 20.94 -0.08 25.92
CA VAL A 212 21.37 0.65 24.71
C VAL A 212 22.53 1.54 25.14
N ALA A 213 23.74 1.26 24.66
CA ALA A 213 24.85 2.19 24.85
C ALA A 213 24.65 3.39 23.92
N GLY A 214 24.15 4.50 24.47
CA GLY A 214 24.18 5.79 23.78
C GLY A 214 25.58 6.37 23.90
N ILE A 215 26.32 6.45 22.78
CA ILE A 215 27.55 7.24 22.75
C ILE A 215 27.12 8.67 22.44
N TRP A 216 26.88 9.45 23.49
CA TRP A 216 26.79 10.89 23.38
C TRP A 216 28.19 11.46 23.64
N ASP A 217 28.67 12.36 22.78
CA ASP A 217 29.89 13.13 23.02
C ASP A 217 29.63 14.09 24.19
N ASN A 218 29.68 13.57 25.41
CA ASN A 218 29.83 14.38 26.61
C ASN A 218 31.29 14.26 27.08
N PRO A 219 32.13 15.31 26.91
CA PRO A 219 33.56 15.26 27.20
C PRO A 219 33.91 14.97 28.66
N GLU A 220 32.95 15.07 29.58
CA GLU A 220 33.21 14.96 31.04
C GLU A 220 32.73 13.65 31.68
N THR A 221 31.79 12.90 31.10
CA THR A 221 31.15 11.77 31.81
C THR A 221 31.16 10.42 31.12
N GLY A 222 31.65 10.30 29.88
CA GLY A 222 32.02 9.02 29.26
C GLY A 222 31.01 7.88 29.47
N HIS A 223 30.01 7.80 28.59
CA HIS A 223 28.98 6.75 28.50
C HIS A 223 27.81 6.89 29.48
N GLU A 224 26.66 7.34 28.98
CA GLU A 224 25.37 7.19 29.67
C GLU A 224 24.68 5.90 29.20
N GLN A 225 24.31 5.04 30.15
CA GLN A 225 23.52 3.84 29.91
C GLN A 225 22.06 4.16 30.22
N ASP A 226 21.24 4.25 29.18
CA ASP A 226 19.82 4.54 29.34
C ASP A 226 19.01 3.24 29.43
N GLU A 227 18.37 3.02 30.57
CA GLU A 227 17.35 1.98 30.72
C GLU A 227 16.01 2.52 30.19
N LEU A 228 15.48 1.88 29.16
CA LEU A 228 14.26 2.33 28.48
C LEU A 228 13.13 1.29 28.61
N MET A 229 11.91 1.80 28.75
CA MET A 229 10.67 1.05 28.57
C MET A 229 10.08 1.38 27.20
N ILE A 230 9.75 0.35 26.42
CA ILE A 230 9.14 0.51 25.10
C ILE A 230 7.70 0.04 25.16
N TYR A 231 6.80 0.91 24.66
CA TYR A 231 5.40 0.59 24.46
C TYR A 231 5.11 0.47 22.97
N GLU A 232 4.56 -0.67 22.57
CA GLU A 232 4.14 -0.97 21.20
C GLU A 232 2.62 -0.96 21.09
N VAL A 233 2.11 -0.13 20.17
CA VAL A 233 0.67 0.07 19.96
C VAL A 233 0.38 0.06 18.47
N MET A 234 -0.56 -0.78 18.04
CA MET A 234 -1.11 -0.72 16.69
C MET A 234 -2.25 0.30 16.64
N SER A 235 -2.17 1.26 15.71
CA SER A 235 -3.18 2.32 15.53
C SER A 235 -3.32 2.65 14.04
N SER A 236 -4.54 2.93 13.58
CA SER A 236 -4.80 3.35 12.20
C SER A 236 -4.32 4.79 11.97
N THR A 237 -3.93 5.14 10.73
CA THR A 237 -3.60 6.53 10.41
C THR A 237 -4.87 7.38 10.54
N GLY A 238 -4.84 8.29 11.50
CA GLY A 238 -5.98 9.12 11.88
C GLY A 238 -5.81 9.69 13.29
N ASP A 239 -5.02 9.02 14.13
CA ASP A 239 -4.70 9.45 15.50
C ASP A 239 -3.51 10.43 15.60
N GLU A 240 -3.06 11.08 14.52
CA GLU A 240 -1.86 11.95 14.57
C GLU A 240 -1.96 13.07 15.62
N ILE A 241 -3.15 13.66 15.78
CA ILE A 241 -3.39 14.70 16.79
C ILE A 241 -3.21 14.12 18.19
N PHE A 242 -3.73 12.91 18.43
CA PHE A 242 -3.55 12.21 19.69
C PHE A 242 -2.07 11.91 19.95
N TRP A 243 -1.34 11.38 18.97
CA TRP A 243 0.09 11.04 19.13
C TRP A 243 0.96 12.28 19.39
N LYS A 244 0.68 13.40 18.73
CA LYS A 244 1.35 14.69 18.99
C LYS A 244 1.08 15.20 20.41
N GLN A 245 -0.17 15.14 20.85
CA GLN A 245 -0.54 15.54 22.21
C GLN A 245 0.12 14.63 23.26
N LEU A 246 0.05 13.32 23.06
CA LEU A 246 0.66 12.33 23.94
C LEU A 246 2.18 12.53 24.06
N LYS A 247 2.88 12.80 22.94
CA LYS A 247 4.32 13.12 22.95
C LYS A 247 4.63 14.30 23.86
N ALA A 248 3.85 15.39 23.74
CA ALA A 248 4.04 16.60 24.53
C ALA A 248 3.75 16.38 26.03
N ASP A 249 2.66 15.67 26.34
CA ASP A 249 2.28 15.37 27.73
C ASP A 249 3.34 14.50 28.41
N LEU A 250 3.82 13.46 27.72
CA LEU A 250 4.86 12.57 28.23
C LEU A 250 6.21 13.28 28.38
N ALA A 251 6.61 14.14 27.42
CA ALA A 251 7.85 14.91 27.54
C ALA A 251 7.84 15.78 28.80
N ASN A 252 6.71 16.46 29.08
CA ASN A 252 6.54 17.24 30.31
C ASN A 252 6.57 16.36 31.58
N GLN A 253 5.85 15.22 31.56
CA GLN A 253 5.76 14.31 32.71
C GLN A 253 7.11 13.67 33.06
N PHE A 254 7.89 13.27 32.06
CA PHE A 254 9.20 12.64 32.22
C PHE A 254 10.36 13.65 32.22
N LYS A 255 10.06 14.96 32.21
CA LYS A 255 11.05 16.05 32.24
C LYS A 255 12.15 15.88 31.18
N GLN A 256 11.74 15.51 29.97
CA GLN A 256 12.63 15.34 28.82
C GLN A 256 12.43 16.51 27.85
N ASP A 257 13.53 17.07 27.32
CA ASP A 257 13.46 18.12 26.29
C ASP A 257 12.82 17.60 25.00
N GLU A 258 13.09 16.33 24.66
CA GLU A 258 12.40 15.61 23.61
C GLU A 258 12.20 14.13 23.97
N LEU A 259 11.03 13.59 23.63
CA LEU A 259 10.67 12.20 23.84
C LEU A 259 10.45 11.50 22.50
N LEU A 260 11.02 10.31 22.30
CA LEU A 260 10.89 9.61 21.03
C LEU A 260 9.59 8.81 20.97
N ILE A 261 8.72 9.17 20.02
CA ILE A 261 7.64 8.32 19.52
C ILE A 261 7.86 8.14 18.03
N ARG A 262 8.02 6.90 17.58
CA ARG A 262 8.15 6.59 16.15
C ARG A 262 6.97 5.78 15.67
N SER A 263 6.64 5.94 14.39
CA SER A 263 5.65 5.11 13.71
C SER A 263 6.32 4.35 12.58
N SER A 264 6.03 3.06 12.46
CA SER A 264 6.44 2.23 11.33
C SER A 264 5.22 1.62 10.66
N ARG A 265 5.26 1.51 9.33
CA ARG A 265 4.30 0.68 8.62
C ARG A 265 4.68 -0.77 8.86
N LEU A 266 3.76 -1.55 9.39
CA LEU A 266 3.91 -2.99 9.45
C LEU A 266 3.72 -3.55 8.04
N ASN A 267 4.81 -3.58 7.28
CA ASN A 267 4.89 -4.40 6.09
C ASN A 267 5.46 -5.74 6.52
N ILE A 268 4.71 -6.82 6.35
CA ILE A 268 5.26 -8.17 6.48
C ILE A 268 6.26 -8.32 5.32
N ILE A 269 7.53 -8.54 5.65
CA ILE A 269 8.59 -8.89 4.69
C ILE A 269 8.42 -10.35 4.30
#